data_AF-A0A3N5UR15-F1
#
_entry.id   AF-A0A3N5UR15-F1
#
_cell.length_a   1.000
_cell.length_b   1.000
_cell.length_c   1.000
_cell.angle_alpha   90.00
_cell.angle_beta   90.00
_cell.angle_gamma   90.00
#
_symmetry.space_group_name_H-M   'P 1'
#
loop_
_entity.id
_entity.type
_entity.pdbx_description
1 polymer ?
#
loop_
_entity_poly.entity_id
_entity_poly.type
_entity_poly.pdbx_seq_one_letter_code
_entity_poly.pdbx_strand_id
1 'polypeptide(L)'
;MNLSRYIERFVGRFDWTTLDLEYLRKWTVIGIIIGVLSGLLVITAYEAIRIFSSFFLSDIVRYIQPYPEDVANLSSEYSLYVLKPWLIPVILGLIGLIIGILSMKLSTELGKNGIDEISDEFHNKKNQFSLKISSLRSFSSFLAIGSGMSGGVEDSLAHTGSTLASIIGRIFKLDQEEIRIAIAAGMGSTIGGILRLPFGGAIFSLELLYRRDFIIKSLYPAFLASITSYIISGIILDWPPFLYIPQEFITKTSLQSIAAYGIIAAIIGIIGIGYVKTIQIFQRHFENMKIPLYFKPALGGVIIGMFAIGFPEILGTGYGWLQLAALGNHQIFPLWIMFPVIVMKIFATSVSNASRNSTGLLGPSLVIGGLVGSALITLFHSFGIFMFIDTTSATLISIFAFFNAST
;
A
#
# COMPACT_ATOMS: atom_id res chain seq x y z
N MET A 1 27.05 0.32 29.56
CA MET A 1 27.20 0.42 28.09
C MET A 1 26.92 1.87 27.70
N ASN A 2 27.94 2.65 27.32
CA ASN A 2 27.80 4.11 27.15
C ASN A 2 26.96 4.43 25.90
N LEU A 3 25.67 4.69 26.12
CA LEU A 3 24.73 5.15 25.10
C LEU A 3 25.28 6.38 24.36
N SER A 4 26.03 7.26 25.04
CA SER A 4 26.69 8.42 24.44
C SER A 4 27.69 8.05 23.35
N ARG A 5 28.54 7.03 23.56
CA ARG A 5 29.50 6.57 22.52
C ARG A 5 28.81 5.90 21.35
N TYR A 6 27.65 5.28 21.57
CA TYR A 6 26.86 4.67 20.50
C TYR A 6 26.15 5.75 19.68
N ILE A 7 25.59 6.76 20.35
CA ILE A 7 25.01 7.95 19.71
C ILE A 7 26.09 8.73 18.97
N GLU A 8 27.27 8.99 19.55
CA GLU A 8 28.37 9.65 18.85
C GLU A 8 28.89 8.86 17.65
N ARG A 9 28.94 7.51 17.73
CA ARG A 9 29.27 6.68 16.56
C ARG A 9 28.17 6.64 15.51
N PHE A 10 26.91 6.76 15.92
CA PHE A 10 25.76 6.83 15.01
C PHE A 10 25.70 8.20 14.33
N VAL A 11 25.82 9.27 15.10
CA VAL A 11 25.87 10.67 14.66
C VAL A 11 27.17 10.98 13.91
N GLY A 12 28.27 10.30 14.20
CA GLY A 12 29.55 10.45 13.51
C GLY A 12 29.66 9.68 12.19
N ARG A 13 28.73 8.75 11.89
CA ARG A 13 28.59 8.17 10.54
C ARG A 13 27.97 9.15 9.56
N PHE A 14 27.46 10.26 10.07
CA PHE A 14 26.70 11.22 9.32
C PHE A 14 27.60 12.41 8.96
N ASP A 15 27.90 12.54 7.68
CA ASP A 15 28.70 13.66 7.17
C ASP A 15 27.81 14.90 6.97
N TRP A 16 27.57 15.61 8.07
CA TRP A 16 26.77 16.84 8.11
C TRP A 16 27.38 18.00 7.30
N THR A 17 28.67 17.91 6.95
CA THR A 17 29.35 18.94 6.14
C THR A 17 28.82 19.02 4.71
N THR A 18 28.08 18.00 4.27
CA THR A 18 27.52 17.93 2.92
C THR A 18 26.15 18.60 2.75
N LEU A 19 25.54 19.08 3.84
CA LEU A 19 24.29 19.85 3.83
C LEU A 19 24.58 21.36 3.79
N ASP A 20 25.24 21.80 2.72
CA ASP A 20 25.49 23.23 2.52
C ASP A 20 24.21 23.99 2.09
N LEU A 21 24.19 25.31 2.26
CA LEU A 21 23.05 26.18 1.89
C LEU A 21 22.68 26.04 0.41
N GLU A 22 23.66 25.81 -0.46
CA GLU A 22 23.41 25.56 -1.88
C GLU A 22 22.64 24.26 -2.11
N TYR A 23 23.02 23.19 -1.41
CA TYR A 23 22.32 21.91 -1.44
C TYR A 23 20.88 22.06 -0.95
N LEU A 24 20.70 22.70 0.20
CA LEU A 24 19.39 22.94 0.79
C LEU A 24 18.52 23.75 -0.17
N ARG A 25 19.00 24.89 -0.68
CA ARG A 25 18.25 25.74 -1.63
C ARG A 25 17.84 24.95 -2.88
N LYS A 26 18.75 24.16 -3.45
CA LYS A 26 18.46 23.34 -4.64
C LYS A 26 17.35 22.34 -4.35
N TRP A 27 17.50 21.55 -3.29
CA TRP A 27 16.53 20.51 -2.95
C TRP A 27 15.23 21.04 -2.38
N THR A 28 15.19 22.27 -1.86
CA THR A 28 13.93 22.95 -1.55
C THR A 28 13.08 23.06 -2.79
N VAL A 29 13.65 23.62 -3.87
CA VAL A 29 12.92 23.84 -5.13
C VAL A 29 12.55 22.52 -5.79
N ILE A 30 13.53 21.62 -5.95
CA ILE A 30 13.31 20.34 -6.63
C ILE A 30 12.36 19.45 -5.82
N GLY A 31 12.52 19.39 -4.49
CA GLY A 31 11.68 18.62 -3.60
C GLY A 31 10.22 19.08 -3.62
N ILE A 32 9.98 20.39 -3.62
CA ILE A 32 8.62 20.95 -3.76
C ILE A 32 8.02 20.56 -5.11
N ILE A 33 8.75 20.70 -6.22
CA ILE A 33 8.25 20.33 -7.55
C ILE A 33 7.88 18.84 -7.61
N ILE A 34 8.76 17.96 -7.11
CA ILE A 34 8.49 16.52 -7.02
C ILE A 34 7.22 16.29 -6.19
N GLY A 35 7.13 16.92 -5.01
CA GLY A 35 5.99 16.77 -4.11
C GLY A 35 4.67 17.24 -4.71
N VAL A 36 4.65 18.37 -5.44
CA VAL A 36 3.45 18.86 -6.12
C VAL A 36 2.98 17.87 -7.18
N LEU A 37 3.89 17.37 -8.03
CA LEU A 37 3.52 16.38 -9.05
C LEU A 37 3.06 15.05 -8.45
N SER A 38 3.72 14.58 -7.38
CA SER A 38 3.29 13.41 -6.62
C SER A 38 1.92 13.61 -5.98
N GLY A 39 1.64 14.80 -5.42
CA GLY A 39 0.33 15.13 -4.84
C GLY A 39 -0.79 15.11 -5.88
N LEU A 40 -0.56 15.69 -7.06
CA LEU A 40 -1.50 15.62 -8.19
C LEU A 40 -1.75 14.18 -8.65
N LEU A 41 -0.70 13.36 -8.67
CA LEU A 41 -0.82 11.94 -9.00
C LEU A 41 -1.65 11.17 -7.95
N VAL A 42 -1.44 11.45 -6.66
CA VAL A 42 -2.22 10.87 -5.55
C VAL A 42 -3.70 11.25 -5.65
N ILE A 43 -4.00 12.52 -5.94
CA ILE A 43 -5.38 13.00 -6.17
C ILE A 43 -6.02 12.24 -7.33
N THR A 44 -5.31 12.16 -8.46
CA THR A 44 -5.79 11.45 -9.65
C THR A 44 -6.09 9.98 -9.35
N ALA A 45 -5.23 9.33 -8.56
CA ALA A 45 -5.43 7.94 -8.16
C ALA A 45 -6.65 7.75 -7.28
N TYR A 46 -6.79 8.59 -6.26
CA TYR A 46 -7.92 8.55 -5.32
C TYR A 46 -9.25 8.73 -6.07
N GLU A 47 -9.33 9.76 -6.91
CA GLU A 47 -10.52 10.06 -7.71
C GLU A 47 -10.83 8.96 -8.73
N ALA A 48 -9.83 8.48 -9.45
CA ALA A 48 -10.02 7.42 -10.44
C ALA A 48 -10.53 6.12 -9.79
N ILE A 49 -9.94 5.71 -8.66
CA ILE A 49 -10.39 4.52 -7.93
C ILE A 49 -11.83 4.71 -7.44
N ARG A 50 -12.19 5.89 -6.93
CA ARG A 50 -13.56 6.19 -6.49
C ARG A 50 -14.56 6.13 -7.64
N ILE A 51 -14.24 6.74 -8.79
CA ILE A 51 -15.07 6.72 -9.99
C ILE A 51 -15.27 5.29 -10.50
N PHE A 52 -14.18 4.51 -10.62
CA PHE A 52 -14.28 3.12 -11.07
C PHE A 52 -15.04 2.24 -10.07
N SER A 53 -14.84 2.43 -8.77
CA SER A 53 -15.59 1.74 -7.72
C SER A 53 -17.08 2.04 -7.77
N SER A 54 -17.46 3.32 -7.90
CA SER A 54 -18.85 3.72 -8.10
C SER A 54 -19.45 3.03 -9.33
N PHE A 55 -18.76 3.09 -10.47
CA PHE A 55 -19.28 2.53 -11.72
C PHE A 55 -19.41 1.00 -11.70
N PHE A 56 -18.35 0.27 -11.33
CA PHE A 56 -18.36 -1.19 -11.39
C PHE A 56 -19.06 -1.84 -10.20
N LEU A 57 -18.81 -1.33 -8.98
CA LEU A 57 -19.30 -1.97 -7.77
C LEU A 57 -20.66 -1.40 -7.36
N SER A 58 -20.81 -0.07 -7.30
CA SER A 58 -22.08 0.54 -6.87
C SER A 58 -23.17 0.44 -7.96
N ASP A 59 -22.92 0.91 -9.18
CA ASP A 59 -23.96 1.00 -10.21
C ASP A 59 -24.32 -0.37 -10.82
N ILE A 60 -23.29 -1.16 -11.17
CA ILE A 60 -23.48 -2.44 -11.87
C ILE A 60 -23.76 -3.58 -10.88
N VAL A 61 -22.84 -3.83 -9.94
CA VAL A 61 -22.92 -4.95 -8.97
C VAL A 61 -23.88 -4.65 -7.81
N ARG A 62 -24.15 -3.36 -7.54
CA ARG A 62 -24.93 -2.88 -6.40
C ARG A 62 -24.35 -3.34 -5.07
N TYR A 63 -23.07 -3.00 -4.90
CA TYR A 63 -22.28 -3.20 -3.71
C TYR A 63 -21.48 -1.93 -3.40
N ILE A 64 -21.75 -1.32 -2.26
CA ILE A 64 -21.03 -0.16 -1.74
C ILE A 64 -20.11 -0.65 -0.64
N GLN A 65 -18.80 -0.56 -0.89
CA GLN A 65 -17.78 -0.91 0.10
C GLN A 65 -17.67 0.17 1.17
N PRO A 66 -17.34 -0.19 2.42
CA PRO A 66 -16.98 0.81 3.41
C PRO A 66 -15.68 1.52 2.97
N TYR A 67 -15.67 2.85 3.05
CA TYR A 67 -14.44 3.65 3.05
C TYR A 67 -14.08 4.10 4.47
N PRO A 68 -12.79 4.32 4.79
CA PRO A 68 -12.39 4.78 6.12
C PRO A 68 -13.12 6.06 6.57
N GLU A 69 -13.40 6.95 5.62
CA GLU A 69 -14.08 8.24 5.82
C GLU A 69 -15.55 8.07 6.18
N ASP A 70 -16.25 7.19 5.45
CA ASP A 70 -17.67 6.88 5.69
C ASP A 70 -17.86 6.29 7.09
N VAL A 71 -16.97 5.38 7.47
CA VAL A 71 -16.96 4.74 8.78
C VAL A 71 -16.62 5.75 9.89
N ALA A 72 -15.69 6.68 9.63
CA ALA A 72 -15.34 7.74 10.58
C ALA A 72 -16.51 8.69 10.85
N ASN A 73 -17.29 9.01 9.82
CA ASN A 73 -18.46 9.89 9.91
C ASN A 73 -19.73 9.18 10.43
N LEU A 74 -19.62 7.92 10.86
CA LEU A 74 -20.76 7.07 11.25
C LEU A 74 -21.85 6.98 10.17
N SER A 75 -21.48 7.24 8.91
CA SER A 75 -22.40 7.10 7.79
C SER A 75 -22.57 5.61 7.46
N SER A 76 -23.82 5.18 7.31
CA SER A 76 -24.19 3.79 7.02
C SER A 76 -24.48 3.58 5.53
N GLU A 77 -23.78 4.33 4.67
CA GLU A 77 -23.99 4.27 3.22
C GLU A 77 -23.33 3.05 2.55
N TYR A 78 -22.66 2.17 3.32
CA TYR A 78 -22.10 0.92 2.82
C TYR A 78 -23.08 -0.26 2.94
N SER A 79 -23.03 -1.17 1.97
CA SER A 79 -23.89 -2.35 1.92
C SER A 79 -23.17 -3.59 2.45
N LEU A 80 -23.81 -4.34 3.36
CA LEU A 80 -23.24 -5.61 3.87
C LEU A 80 -23.44 -6.80 2.92
N TYR A 81 -24.35 -6.68 1.97
CA TYR A 81 -24.66 -7.73 1.01
C TYR A 81 -24.55 -7.21 -0.42
N VAL A 82 -24.11 -8.08 -1.32
CA VAL A 82 -24.06 -7.80 -2.74
C VAL A 82 -25.38 -8.22 -3.38
N LEU A 83 -26.05 -7.30 -4.08
CA LEU A 83 -27.32 -7.63 -4.76
C LEU A 83 -27.13 -8.47 -6.03
N LYS A 84 -26.05 -8.25 -6.79
CA LYS A 84 -25.75 -9.00 -8.04
C LYS A 84 -24.37 -9.64 -8.03
N PRO A 85 -24.10 -10.58 -7.11
CA PRO A 85 -22.75 -11.12 -6.90
C PRO A 85 -22.22 -11.90 -8.10
N TRP A 86 -23.10 -12.53 -8.91
CA TRP A 86 -22.72 -13.25 -10.13
C TRP A 86 -22.08 -12.37 -11.22
N LEU A 87 -22.22 -11.04 -11.14
CA LEU A 87 -21.56 -10.11 -12.05
C LEU A 87 -20.09 -9.86 -11.69
N ILE A 88 -19.68 -10.10 -10.44
CA ILE A 88 -18.30 -9.85 -9.98
C ILE A 88 -17.27 -10.65 -10.81
N PRO A 89 -17.39 -11.98 -10.99
CA PRO A 89 -16.44 -12.74 -11.81
C PRO A 89 -16.37 -12.25 -13.26
N VAL A 90 -17.51 -11.83 -13.83
CA VAL A 90 -17.59 -11.35 -15.21
C VAL A 90 -16.83 -10.04 -15.35
N ILE A 91 -17.08 -9.07 -14.46
CA ILE A 91 -16.44 -7.75 -14.48
C ILE A 91 -14.92 -7.87 -14.26
N LEU A 92 -14.51 -8.58 -13.21
CA LEU A 92 -13.08 -8.76 -12.92
C LEU A 92 -12.36 -9.54 -14.02
N GLY A 93 -13.02 -10.54 -14.61
CA GLY A 93 -12.49 -11.27 -15.76
C GLY A 93 -12.29 -10.39 -17.01
N LEU A 94 -13.29 -9.55 -17.33
CA LEU A 94 -13.20 -8.60 -18.45
C LEU A 94 -12.10 -7.56 -18.24
N ILE A 95 -11.97 -7.04 -17.02
CA ILE A 95 -10.95 -6.05 -16.69
C ILE A 95 -9.55 -6.66 -16.69
N GLY A 96 -9.40 -7.87 -16.15
CA GLY A 96 -8.18 -8.65 -16.30
C GLY A 96 -7.82 -8.88 -17.77
N LEU A 97 -8.80 -9.14 -18.64
CA LEU A 97 -8.55 -9.28 -20.07
C LEU A 97 -8.08 -7.96 -20.71
N ILE A 98 -8.70 -6.83 -20.36
CA ILE A 98 -8.27 -5.50 -20.81
C ILE A 98 -6.82 -5.23 -20.40
N ILE A 99 -6.48 -5.46 -19.13
CA ILE A 99 -5.12 -5.28 -18.59
C ILE A 99 -4.14 -6.22 -19.30
N GLY A 100 -4.52 -7.48 -19.53
CA GLY A 100 -3.72 -8.45 -20.27
C GLY A 100 -3.43 -8.01 -21.72
N ILE A 101 -4.43 -7.47 -22.42
CA ILE A 101 -4.27 -6.93 -23.78
C ILE A 101 -3.38 -5.70 -23.78
N LEU A 102 -3.53 -4.79 -22.82
CA LEU A 102 -2.68 -3.61 -22.67
C LEU A 102 -1.22 -4.02 -22.42
N SER A 103 -1.00 -5.00 -21.54
CA SER A 103 0.32 -5.58 -21.25
C SER A 103 0.98 -6.16 -22.50
N MET A 104 0.23 -6.87 -23.34
CA MET A 104 0.77 -7.44 -24.58
C MET A 104 1.08 -6.39 -25.65
N LYS A 105 0.18 -5.41 -25.84
CA LYS A 105 0.31 -4.42 -26.93
C LYS A 105 1.30 -3.29 -26.63
N LEU A 106 1.47 -2.92 -25.36
CA LEU A 106 2.21 -1.72 -24.98
C LEU A 106 3.53 -2.04 -24.28
N SER A 107 3.52 -2.84 -23.23
CA SER A 107 4.74 -3.32 -22.56
C SER A 107 4.45 -4.49 -21.63
N THR A 108 5.21 -5.57 -21.78
CA THR A 108 5.15 -6.74 -20.88
C THR A 108 5.62 -6.42 -19.46
N GLU A 109 6.22 -5.25 -19.23
CA GLU A 109 6.63 -4.74 -17.92
C GLU A 109 5.41 -4.38 -17.05
N LEU A 110 4.25 -4.08 -17.63
CA LEU A 110 3.01 -3.75 -16.90
C LEU A 110 2.58 -4.81 -15.89
N GLY A 111 2.97 -6.07 -16.13
CA GLY A 111 2.69 -7.20 -15.25
C GLY A 111 3.85 -7.62 -14.34
N LYS A 112 4.90 -6.81 -14.21
CA LYS A 112 5.98 -6.99 -13.23
C LYS A 112 5.75 -6.11 -12.01
N ASN A 113 6.40 -6.42 -10.90
CA ASN A 113 6.37 -5.62 -9.69
C ASN A 113 7.07 -4.26 -9.90
N GLY A 114 6.37 -3.16 -9.64
CA GLY A 114 6.90 -1.81 -9.81
C GLY A 114 8.05 -1.49 -8.86
N ILE A 115 8.03 -2.04 -7.64
CA ILE A 115 9.09 -1.81 -6.65
C ILE A 115 10.42 -2.42 -7.11
N ASP A 116 10.38 -3.62 -7.69
CA ASP A 116 11.58 -4.29 -8.20
C ASP A 116 12.21 -3.50 -9.35
N GLU A 117 11.39 -2.93 -10.24
CA GLU A 117 11.86 -2.05 -11.32
C GLU A 117 12.50 -0.76 -10.78
N ILE A 118 11.91 -0.14 -9.74
CA ILE A 118 12.53 1.03 -9.09
C ILE A 118 13.88 0.65 -8.48
N SER A 119 13.93 -0.48 -7.77
CA SER A 119 15.16 -0.96 -7.12
C SER A 119 16.25 -1.25 -8.15
N ASP A 120 15.90 -1.90 -9.26
CA ASP A 120 16.82 -2.19 -10.36
C ASP A 120 17.34 -0.92 -11.02
N GLU A 121 16.48 0.06 -11.27
CA GLU A 121 16.85 1.36 -11.85
C GLU A 121 17.77 2.13 -10.90
N PHE A 122 17.41 2.16 -9.61
CA PHE A 122 18.17 2.81 -8.56
C PHE A 122 19.58 2.23 -8.43
N HIS A 123 19.73 0.90 -8.39
CA HIS A 123 21.02 0.24 -8.20
C HIS A 123 21.85 0.14 -9.48
N ASN A 124 21.22 -0.20 -10.61
CA ASN A 124 21.92 -0.52 -11.86
C ASN A 124 21.99 0.66 -12.86
N LYS A 125 21.45 1.84 -12.52
CA LYS A 125 21.57 3.10 -13.29
C LYS A 125 21.19 2.96 -14.77
N LYS A 126 20.09 2.26 -15.06
CA LYS A 126 19.74 1.89 -16.43
C LYS A 126 19.12 3.04 -17.23
N ASN A 127 18.68 4.13 -16.59
CA ASN A 127 17.93 5.25 -17.14
C ASN A 127 16.69 4.81 -17.95
N GLN A 128 16.03 3.73 -17.53
CA GLN A 128 14.98 3.07 -18.32
C GLN A 128 13.55 3.54 -18.02
N PHE A 129 13.34 4.46 -17.07
CA PHE A 129 11.99 4.92 -16.75
C PHE A 129 11.31 5.62 -17.94
N SER A 130 10.23 4.99 -18.41
CA SER A 130 9.35 5.51 -19.46
C SER A 130 8.06 6.04 -18.85
N LEU A 131 7.80 7.34 -19.02
CA LEU A 131 6.57 7.98 -18.53
C LEU A 131 5.33 7.29 -19.10
N LYS A 132 5.37 6.88 -20.38
CA LYS A 132 4.26 6.17 -21.04
C LYS A 132 3.93 4.86 -20.32
N ILE A 133 4.94 4.08 -19.94
CA ILE A 133 4.75 2.79 -19.26
C ILE A 133 4.23 3.02 -17.84
N SER A 134 4.80 3.99 -17.11
CA SER A 134 4.36 4.34 -15.76
C SER A 134 2.93 4.85 -15.69
N SER A 135 2.52 5.71 -16.62
CA SER A 135 1.13 6.19 -16.70
C SER A 135 0.15 5.06 -17.02
N LEU A 136 0.51 4.15 -17.94
CA LEU A 136 -0.31 2.98 -18.24
C LEU A 136 -0.41 2.01 -17.06
N ARG A 137 0.68 1.85 -16.29
CA ARG A 137 0.72 1.03 -15.07
C ARG A 137 -0.23 1.59 -14.02
N SER A 138 -0.16 2.90 -13.76
CA SER A 138 -1.06 3.59 -12.83
C SER A 138 -2.52 3.44 -13.25
N PHE A 139 -2.82 3.72 -14.52
CA PHE A 139 -4.19 3.58 -15.04
C PHE A 139 -4.73 2.14 -14.91
N SER A 140 -3.91 1.15 -15.27
CA SER A 140 -4.28 -0.27 -15.12
C SER A 140 -4.51 -0.65 -13.67
N SER A 141 -3.73 -0.09 -12.74
CA SER A 141 -3.90 -0.29 -11.30
C SER A 141 -5.19 0.34 -10.77
N PHE A 142 -5.48 1.58 -11.16
CA PHE A 142 -6.72 2.26 -10.76
C PHE A 142 -7.94 1.51 -11.27
N LEU A 143 -7.91 1.04 -12.53
CA LEU A 143 -8.98 0.25 -13.12
C LEU A 143 -9.15 -1.10 -12.42
N ALA A 144 -8.06 -1.82 -12.17
CA ALA A 144 -8.09 -3.10 -11.46
C ALA A 144 -8.70 -2.94 -10.06
N ILE A 145 -8.12 -2.08 -9.23
CA ILE A 145 -8.50 -1.90 -7.83
C ILE A 145 -9.89 -1.29 -7.72
N GLY A 146 -10.18 -0.26 -8.51
CA GLY A 146 -11.49 0.39 -8.55
C GLY A 146 -12.58 -0.58 -8.97
N SER A 147 -12.31 -1.53 -9.85
CA SER A 147 -13.30 -2.56 -10.19
C SER A 147 -13.52 -3.65 -9.14
N GLY A 148 -12.70 -3.68 -8.09
CA GLY A 148 -12.76 -4.66 -7.02
C GLY A 148 -11.65 -5.71 -7.05
N MET A 149 -10.67 -5.64 -7.96
CA MET A 149 -9.53 -6.56 -7.91
C MET A 149 -8.76 -6.37 -6.58
N SER A 150 -8.50 -7.47 -5.86
CA SER A 150 -7.81 -7.40 -4.57
C SER A 150 -6.37 -6.93 -4.76
N GLY A 151 -5.98 -5.84 -4.10
CA GLY A 151 -4.68 -5.23 -4.35
C GLY A 151 -4.48 -3.86 -3.72
N GLY A 152 -3.25 -3.35 -3.85
CA GLY A 152 -2.84 -2.02 -3.43
C GLY A 152 -2.42 -1.14 -4.61
N VAL A 153 -2.64 0.17 -4.52
CA VAL A 153 -2.26 1.11 -5.61
C VAL A 153 -0.83 1.62 -5.44
N GLU A 154 -0.25 1.41 -4.26
CA GLU A 154 0.95 2.05 -3.75
C GLU A 154 2.16 1.75 -4.65
N ASP A 155 2.32 0.51 -5.11
CA ASP A 155 3.46 0.10 -5.96
C ASP A 155 3.44 0.84 -7.32
N SER A 156 2.26 1.03 -7.90
CA SER A 156 2.09 1.73 -9.18
C SER A 156 2.36 3.23 -9.05
N LEU A 157 1.96 3.81 -7.92
CA LEU A 157 2.20 5.20 -7.57
C LEU A 157 3.66 5.45 -7.25
N ALA A 158 4.29 4.60 -6.45
CA ALA A 158 5.72 4.64 -6.16
C ALA A 158 6.53 4.64 -7.46
N HIS A 159 6.22 3.72 -8.38
CA HIS A 159 6.91 3.64 -9.67
C HIS A 159 6.73 4.90 -10.51
N THR A 160 5.51 5.43 -10.57
CA THR A 160 5.21 6.63 -11.36
C THR A 160 5.80 7.89 -10.73
N GLY A 161 5.77 8.01 -9.40
CA GLY A 161 6.44 9.07 -8.65
C GLY A 161 7.95 9.06 -8.84
N SER A 162 8.59 7.89 -8.74
CA SER A 162 10.01 7.72 -9.05
C SER A 162 10.34 8.06 -10.51
N THR A 163 9.46 7.69 -11.46
CA THR A 163 9.61 8.03 -12.87
C THR A 163 9.57 9.55 -13.09
N LEU A 164 8.57 10.23 -12.52
CA LEU A 164 8.42 11.68 -12.61
C LEU A 164 9.61 12.40 -11.97
N ALA A 165 10.04 11.95 -10.80
CA ALA A 165 11.19 12.54 -10.12
C ALA A 165 12.50 12.32 -10.87
N SER A 166 12.70 11.16 -11.51
CA SER A 166 13.84 10.92 -12.40
C SER A 166 13.83 11.85 -13.61
N ILE A 167 12.66 12.09 -14.22
CA ILE A 167 12.50 13.04 -15.34
C ILE A 167 12.84 14.46 -14.88
N ILE A 168 12.33 14.90 -13.73
CA ILE A 168 12.68 16.20 -13.13
C ILE A 168 14.19 16.28 -12.93
N GLY A 169 14.83 15.25 -12.36
CA GLY A 169 16.27 15.23 -12.16
C GLY A 169 17.04 15.42 -13.46
N ARG A 170 16.61 14.78 -14.55
CA ARG A 170 17.21 14.97 -15.88
C ARG A 170 16.99 16.38 -16.44
N ILE A 171 15.81 16.97 -16.26
CA ILE A 171 15.50 18.35 -16.68
C ILE A 171 16.43 19.35 -15.97
N PHE A 172 16.63 19.16 -14.66
CA PHE A 172 17.54 19.98 -13.85
C PHE A 172 19.02 19.59 -14.01
N LYS A 173 19.34 18.66 -14.93
CA LYS A 173 20.70 18.18 -15.21
C LYS A 173 21.45 17.68 -13.96
N LEU A 174 20.71 17.06 -13.05
CA LEU A 174 21.26 16.42 -11.85
C LEU A 174 22.21 15.28 -12.24
N ASP A 175 23.22 15.04 -11.40
CA ASP A 175 24.10 13.89 -11.58
C ASP A 175 23.38 12.57 -11.21
N GLN A 176 24.09 11.44 -11.37
CA GLN A 176 23.52 10.12 -11.12
C GLN A 176 23.21 9.84 -9.64
N GLU A 177 23.95 10.43 -8.71
CA GLU A 177 23.67 10.30 -7.27
C GLU A 177 22.44 11.12 -6.91
N GLU A 178 22.32 12.32 -7.48
CA GLU A 178 21.20 13.22 -7.28
C GLU A 178 19.91 12.73 -7.94
N ILE A 179 20.00 12.07 -9.10
CA ILE A 179 18.85 11.37 -9.69
C ILE A 179 18.36 10.24 -8.77
N ARG A 180 19.26 9.50 -8.11
CA ARG A 180 18.86 8.48 -7.10
C ARG A 180 18.14 9.12 -5.92
N ILE A 181 18.63 10.25 -5.44
CA ILE A 181 17.96 11.04 -4.39
C ILE A 181 16.56 11.46 -4.85
N ALA A 182 16.42 11.95 -6.09
CA ALA A 182 15.14 12.33 -6.67
C ALA A 182 14.19 11.12 -6.78
N ILE A 183 14.67 9.97 -7.26
CA ILE A 183 13.90 8.72 -7.35
C ILE A 183 13.34 8.31 -5.99
N ALA A 184 14.18 8.35 -4.95
CA ALA A 184 13.77 8.06 -3.58
C ALA A 184 12.74 9.09 -3.08
N ALA A 185 12.96 10.38 -3.32
CA ALA A 185 12.01 11.43 -2.97
C ALA A 185 10.65 11.28 -3.71
N GLY A 186 10.66 10.87 -4.98
CA GLY A 186 9.46 10.58 -5.76
C GLY A 186 8.67 9.38 -5.23
N MET A 187 9.37 8.30 -4.87
CA MET A 187 8.75 7.15 -4.21
C MET A 187 8.19 7.55 -2.85
N GLY A 188 8.99 8.19 -2.01
CA GLY A 188 8.59 8.57 -0.65
C GLY A 188 7.43 9.55 -0.64
N SER A 189 7.37 10.46 -1.61
CA SER A 189 6.29 11.45 -1.70
C SER A 189 4.96 10.89 -2.19
N THR A 190 4.98 9.91 -3.09
CA THR A 190 3.75 9.23 -3.52
C THR A 190 3.23 8.30 -2.42
N ILE A 191 4.11 7.52 -1.77
CA ILE A 191 3.74 6.67 -0.63
C ILE A 191 3.24 7.51 0.56
N GLY A 192 3.96 8.58 0.91
CA GLY A 192 3.59 9.44 2.02
C GLY A 192 2.31 10.25 1.76
N GLY A 193 2.07 10.63 0.51
CA GLY A 193 0.81 11.27 0.09
C GLY A 193 -0.38 10.30 0.15
N ILE A 194 -0.27 9.12 -0.47
CA ILE A 194 -1.40 8.17 -0.55
C ILE A 194 -1.74 7.55 0.81
N LEU A 195 -0.73 7.23 1.65
CA LEU A 195 -0.94 6.69 2.99
C LEU A 195 -1.12 7.77 4.06
N ARG A 196 -1.03 9.06 3.69
CA ARG A 196 -1.16 10.21 4.61
C ARG A 196 -0.16 10.17 5.77
N LEU A 197 1.02 9.61 5.48
CA LEU A 197 2.11 9.37 6.40
C LEU A 197 3.38 10.00 5.82
N PRO A 198 3.49 11.34 5.76
CA PRO A 198 4.57 11.99 5.01
C PRO A 198 5.96 11.59 5.50
N PHE A 199 6.15 11.51 6.83
CA PHE A 199 7.41 11.03 7.40
C PHE A 199 7.63 9.54 7.16
N GLY A 200 6.58 8.73 7.31
CA GLY A 200 6.64 7.28 7.09
C GLY A 200 7.00 6.93 5.65
N GLY A 201 6.36 7.57 4.66
CA GLY A 201 6.65 7.35 3.25
C GLY A 201 8.07 7.74 2.85
N ALA A 202 8.57 8.87 3.37
CA ALA A 202 9.95 9.29 3.15
C ALA A 202 10.95 8.25 3.71
N ILE A 203 10.80 7.85 4.98
CA ILE A 203 11.68 6.85 5.60
C ILE A 203 11.58 5.50 4.89
N PHE A 204 10.36 5.05 4.57
CA PHE A 204 10.11 3.80 3.86
C PHE A 204 10.82 3.75 2.51
N SER A 205 10.76 4.83 1.72
CA SER A 205 11.46 4.89 0.44
C SER A 205 12.97 4.77 0.58
N LEU A 206 13.54 5.32 1.66
CA LEU A 206 14.96 5.24 1.93
C LEU A 206 15.36 3.84 2.39
N GLU A 207 14.61 3.26 3.33
CA GLU A 207 14.88 1.92 3.82
C GLU A 207 14.79 0.86 2.72
N LEU A 208 13.80 0.97 1.84
CA LEU A 208 13.58 0.02 0.76
C LEU A 208 14.65 0.11 -0.34
N LEU A 209 15.10 1.32 -0.68
CA LEU A 209 16.07 1.54 -1.76
C LEU A 209 17.52 1.46 -1.28
N TYR A 210 17.82 1.95 -0.08
CA TYR A 210 19.17 1.95 0.48
C TYR A 210 19.39 0.73 1.38
N ARG A 211 19.82 -0.39 0.78
CA ARG A 211 20.03 -1.66 1.50
C ARG A 211 21.09 -1.62 2.62
N ARG A 212 22.10 -0.74 2.54
CA ARG A 212 23.24 -0.73 3.49
C ARG A 212 23.73 0.64 3.94
N ASP A 213 23.44 1.70 3.18
CA ASP A 213 23.92 3.06 3.45
C ASP A 213 22.74 4.01 3.60
N PHE A 214 22.34 4.32 4.83
CA PHE A 214 21.31 5.35 5.06
C PHE A 214 21.89 6.73 4.72
N ILE A 215 21.73 7.17 3.48
CA ILE A 215 22.27 8.45 3.03
C ILE A 215 21.36 9.58 3.54
N ILE A 216 21.83 10.31 4.57
CA ILE A 216 21.10 11.47 5.12
C ILE A 216 20.78 12.51 4.05
N LYS A 217 21.68 12.66 3.06
CA LYS A 217 21.45 13.60 1.95
C LYS A 217 20.07 13.39 1.32
N SER A 218 19.61 12.14 1.24
CA SER A 218 18.31 11.79 0.67
C SER A 218 17.12 12.07 1.59
N LEU A 219 17.38 12.25 2.89
CA LEU A 219 16.36 12.44 3.92
C LEU A 219 15.62 13.76 3.78
N TYR A 220 16.37 14.87 3.63
CA TYR A 220 15.78 16.20 3.49
C TYR A 220 14.88 16.33 2.25
N PRO A 221 15.35 15.94 1.03
CA PRO A 221 14.52 15.95 -0.17
C PRO A 221 13.28 15.05 -0.08
N ALA A 222 13.44 13.84 0.47
CA ALA A 222 12.34 12.89 0.60
C ALA A 222 11.26 13.40 1.56
N PHE A 223 11.64 13.94 2.72
CA PHE A 223 10.68 14.55 3.64
C PHE A 223 9.97 15.75 3.01
N LEU A 224 10.71 16.65 2.37
CA LEU A 224 10.11 17.85 1.79
C LEU A 224 9.12 17.51 0.67
N ALA A 225 9.50 16.61 -0.25
CA ALA A 225 8.62 16.16 -1.31
C ALA A 225 7.38 15.45 -0.74
N SER A 226 7.56 14.63 0.29
CA SER A 226 6.47 13.87 0.92
C SER A 226 5.48 14.74 1.68
N ILE A 227 5.98 15.70 2.47
CA ILE A 227 5.16 16.70 3.14
C ILE A 227 4.39 17.53 2.10
N THR A 228 5.05 17.96 1.02
CA THR A 228 4.41 18.73 -0.04
C THR A 228 3.30 17.94 -0.74
N SER A 229 3.55 16.67 -1.08
CA SER A 229 2.55 15.77 -1.67
C SER A 229 1.34 15.57 -0.75
N TYR A 230 1.58 15.38 0.55
CA TYR A 230 0.53 15.28 1.55
C TYR A 230 -0.29 16.57 1.67
N ILE A 231 0.35 17.74 1.65
CA ILE A 231 -0.36 19.04 1.70
C ILE A 231 -1.22 19.24 0.45
N ILE A 232 -0.66 19.01 -0.74
CA ILE A 232 -1.38 19.21 -2.01
C ILE A 232 -2.59 18.28 -2.12
N SER A 233 -2.40 17.00 -1.81
CA SER A 233 -3.50 16.03 -1.81
C SER A 233 -4.51 16.30 -0.70
N GLY A 234 -4.05 16.70 0.50
CA GLY A 234 -4.91 17.03 1.63
C GLY A 234 -5.82 18.23 1.38
N ILE A 235 -5.31 19.30 0.75
CA ILE A 235 -6.11 20.49 0.43
C ILE A 235 -7.25 20.17 -0.55
N ILE A 236 -7.01 19.30 -1.53
CA ILE A 236 -7.99 19.01 -2.60
C ILE A 236 -8.97 17.91 -2.17
N LEU A 237 -8.51 16.95 -1.39
CA LEU A 237 -9.34 15.82 -0.94
C LEU A 237 -10.05 16.07 0.40
N ASP A 238 -9.91 17.26 1.01
CA ASP A 238 -10.45 17.65 2.32
C ASP A 238 -9.89 16.86 3.53
N TRP A 239 -8.59 16.56 3.51
CA TRP A 239 -7.86 15.90 4.61
C TRP A 239 -8.49 14.62 5.22
N PRO A 240 -8.95 13.64 4.41
CA PRO A 240 -9.49 12.45 5.02
C PRO A 240 -8.43 11.69 5.84
N PRO A 241 -8.77 10.99 6.92
CA PRO A 241 -7.80 10.16 7.62
C PRO A 241 -7.53 8.87 6.82
N PHE A 242 -6.31 8.32 6.89
CA PHE A 242 -6.04 6.97 6.36
C PHE A 242 -6.80 5.91 7.19
N LEU A 243 -6.69 6.04 8.51
CA LEU A 243 -7.52 5.36 9.51
C LEU A 243 -7.96 6.40 10.55
N TYR A 244 -9.25 6.44 10.85
CA TYR A 244 -9.81 7.26 11.90
C TYR A 244 -9.78 6.52 13.24
N ILE A 245 -9.11 7.09 14.23
CA ILE A 245 -8.99 6.48 15.56
C ILE A 245 -9.37 7.52 16.61
N PRO A 246 -10.51 7.36 17.29
CA PRO A 246 -10.89 8.28 18.36
C PRO A 246 -9.89 8.18 19.51
N GLN A 247 -9.50 9.32 20.09
CA GLN A 247 -8.46 9.40 21.13
C GLN A 247 -8.78 8.55 22.38
N GLU A 248 -10.07 8.30 22.63
CA GLU A 248 -10.56 7.50 23.74
C GLU A 248 -10.16 6.02 23.67
N PHE A 249 -9.76 5.54 22.48
CA PHE A 249 -9.37 4.16 22.27
C PHE A 249 -7.90 3.87 22.60
N ILE A 250 -7.06 4.88 22.85
CA ILE A 250 -5.64 4.66 23.14
C ILE A 250 -5.45 4.48 24.66
N THR A 251 -5.38 3.23 25.11
CA THR A 251 -5.14 2.93 26.53
C THR A 251 -3.74 3.35 26.97
N LYS A 252 -3.57 3.67 28.26
CA LYS A 252 -2.25 3.96 28.84
C LYS A 252 -1.37 2.71 28.74
N THR A 253 -0.26 2.81 28.02
CA THR A 253 0.71 1.72 27.85
C THR A 253 1.32 1.32 29.19
N SER A 254 1.06 0.08 29.63
CA SER A 254 1.74 -0.54 30.77
C SER A 254 2.86 -1.46 30.29
N LEU A 255 3.79 -1.85 31.18
CA LEU A 255 4.83 -2.82 30.84
C LEU A 255 4.23 -4.19 30.42
N GLN A 256 3.09 -4.56 31.00
CA GLN A 256 2.34 -5.78 30.64
C GLN A 256 1.76 -5.67 29.23
N SER A 257 1.26 -4.49 28.85
CA SER A 257 0.79 -4.17 27.49
C SER A 257 1.90 -4.36 26.47
N ILE A 258 3.11 -3.87 26.75
CA ILE A 258 4.27 -4.02 25.86
C ILE A 258 4.63 -5.51 25.66
N ALA A 259 4.66 -6.31 26.72
CA ALA A 259 4.95 -7.74 26.62
C ALA A 259 3.89 -8.47 25.77
N ALA A 260 2.60 -8.16 25.98
CA ALA A 260 1.51 -8.74 25.21
C ALA A 260 1.54 -8.30 23.73
N TYR A 261 1.87 -7.04 23.44
CA TYR A 261 2.11 -6.57 22.07
C TYR A 261 3.27 -7.32 21.40
N GLY A 262 4.33 -7.64 22.14
CA GLY A 262 5.43 -8.47 21.63
C GLY A 262 4.99 -9.87 21.24
N ILE A 263 4.13 -10.51 22.03
CA ILE A 263 3.56 -11.83 21.73
C ILE A 263 2.67 -11.76 20.48
N ILE A 264 1.78 -10.76 20.41
CA ILE A 264 0.90 -10.55 19.26
C ILE A 264 1.73 -10.33 17.98
N ALA A 265 2.74 -9.45 18.04
CA ALA A 265 3.65 -9.18 16.93
C ALA A 265 4.41 -10.43 16.47
N ALA A 266 4.83 -11.30 17.39
CA ALA A 266 5.51 -12.55 17.04
C ALA A 266 4.59 -13.52 16.27
N ILE A 267 3.33 -13.67 16.70
CA ILE A 267 2.33 -14.49 16.00
C ILE A 267 2.09 -13.93 14.59
N ILE A 268 1.94 -12.61 14.49
CA ILE A 268 1.71 -11.91 13.23
C ILE A 268 2.90 -12.07 12.27
N GLY A 269 4.13 -12.01 12.79
CA GLY A 269 5.33 -12.24 11.99
C GLY A 269 5.33 -13.62 11.33
N ILE A 270 4.89 -14.67 12.05
CA ILE A 270 4.74 -16.02 11.48
C ILE A 270 3.69 -16.05 10.36
N ILE A 271 2.57 -15.37 10.56
CA ILE A 271 1.51 -15.26 9.53
C ILE A 271 2.02 -14.48 8.31
N GLY A 272 2.82 -13.43 8.52
CA GLY A 272 3.48 -12.67 7.45
C GLY A 272 4.40 -13.54 6.59
N ILE A 273 5.20 -14.42 7.21
CA ILE A 273 6.01 -15.42 6.48
C ILE A 273 5.10 -16.34 5.65
N GLY A 274 3.97 -16.76 6.20
CA GLY A 274 2.96 -17.54 5.47
C GLY A 274 2.42 -16.81 4.24
N TYR A 275 2.08 -15.53 4.38
CA TYR A 275 1.62 -14.67 3.29
C TYR A 275 2.63 -14.58 2.15
N VAL A 276 3.90 -14.29 2.45
CA VAL A 276 4.97 -14.21 1.44
C VAL A 276 5.14 -15.55 0.72
N LYS A 277 5.15 -16.67 1.46
CA LYS A 277 5.22 -18.00 0.85
C LYS A 277 4.03 -18.29 -0.06
N THR A 278 2.81 -17.91 0.33
CA THR A 278 1.61 -18.10 -0.49
C THR A 278 1.73 -17.30 -1.79
N ILE A 279 2.15 -16.03 -1.74
CA ILE A 279 2.39 -15.22 -2.96
C ILE A 279 3.37 -15.95 -3.90
N GLN A 280 4.51 -16.39 -3.38
CA GLN A 280 5.52 -17.10 -4.18
C GLN A 280 5.00 -18.41 -4.78
N ILE A 281 4.18 -19.16 -4.05
CA ILE A 281 3.55 -20.38 -4.55
C ILE A 281 2.64 -20.05 -5.72
N PHE A 282 1.75 -19.07 -5.59
CA PHE A 282 0.85 -18.68 -6.69
C PHE A 282 1.62 -18.12 -7.89
N GLN A 283 2.64 -17.30 -7.68
CA GLN A 283 3.52 -16.80 -8.74
C GLN A 283 4.10 -17.96 -9.56
N ARG A 284 4.70 -18.96 -8.90
CA ARG A 284 5.24 -20.15 -9.59
C ARG A 284 4.17 -20.92 -10.35
N HIS A 285 2.97 -21.07 -9.79
CA HIS A 285 1.87 -21.75 -10.48
C HIS A 285 1.47 -21.00 -11.75
N PHE A 286 1.18 -19.70 -11.66
CA PHE A 286 0.79 -18.88 -12.81
C PHE A 286 1.91 -18.75 -13.84
N GLU A 287 3.17 -18.69 -13.43
CA GLU A 287 4.33 -18.69 -14.34
C GLU A 287 4.39 -19.98 -15.17
N ASN A 288 4.22 -21.14 -14.53
CA ASN A 288 4.26 -22.46 -15.16
C ASN A 288 3.02 -22.78 -16.02
N MET A 289 1.94 -22.03 -15.89
CA MET A 289 0.74 -22.21 -16.73
C MET A 289 1.03 -21.86 -18.20
N LYS A 290 0.81 -22.84 -19.08
CA LYS A 290 0.92 -22.73 -20.55
C LYS A 290 -0.29 -22.03 -21.18
N ILE A 291 -0.65 -20.86 -20.66
CA ILE A 291 -1.71 -20.00 -21.24
C ILE A 291 -1.10 -18.70 -21.78
N PRO A 292 -1.68 -18.09 -22.83
CA PRO A 292 -1.20 -16.83 -23.35
C PRO A 292 -1.15 -15.75 -22.27
N LEU A 293 -0.13 -14.90 -22.32
CA LEU A 293 0.16 -13.93 -21.26
C LEU A 293 -1.01 -12.99 -20.95
N TYR A 294 -1.79 -12.63 -21.97
CA TYR A 294 -2.95 -11.74 -21.84
C TYR A 294 -4.18 -12.41 -21.22
N PHE A 295 -4.25 -13.75 -21.17
CA PHE A 295 -5.33 -14.47 -20.49
C PHE A 295 -5.05 -14.68 -18.99
N LYS A 296 -3.80 -14.59 -18.55
CA LYS A 296 -3.44 -14.77 -17.13
C LYS A 296 -4.21 -13.80 -16.22
N PRO A 297 -4.27 -12.47 -16.48
CA PRO A 297 -4.95 -11.55 -15.57
C PRO A 297 -6.47 -11.74 -15.61
N ALA A 298 -7.05 -12.10 -16.77
CA ALA A 298 -8.47 -12.45 -16.90
C ALA A 298 -8.83 -13.66 -16.04
N LEU A 299 -8.02 -14.73 -16.09
CA LEU A 299 -8.20 -15.91 -15.26
C LEU A 299 -8.12 -15.56 -13.77
N GLY A 300 -7.13 -14.74 -13.38
CA GLY A 300 -7.00 -14.25 -12.01
C GLY A 300 -8.25 -13.49 -11.53
N GLY A 301 -8.78 -12.60 -12.38
CA GLY A 301 -10.01 -11.85 -12.10
C GLY A 301 -11.23 -12.74 -11.92
N VAL A 302 -11.41 -13.75 -12.79
CA VAL A 302 -12.50 -14.72 -12.65
C VAL A 302 -12.37 -15.51 -11.35
N ILE A 303 -11.18 -16.01 -11.01
CA ILE A 303 -10.94 -16.76 -9.77
C ILE A 303 -11.29 -15.90 -8.56
N ILE A 304 -10.76 -14.68 -8.49
CA ILE A 304 -11.04 -13.74 -7.39
C ILE A 304 -12.53 -13.45 -7.31
N GLY A 305 -13.18 -13.16 -8.44
CA GLY A 305 -14.60 -12.85 -8.46
C GLY A 305 -15.48 -14.01 -8.03
N MET A 306 -15.12 -15.26 -8.35
CA MET A 306 -15.86 -16.44 -7.88
C MET A 306 -15.86 -16.54 -6.36
N PHE A 307 -14.72 -16.25 -5.72
CA PHE A 307 -14.62 -16.25 -4.26
C PHE A 307 -15.26 -15.02 -3.62
N ALA A 308 -15.23 -13.87 -4.30
CA ALA A 308 -15.87 -12.64 -3.85
C ALA A 308 -17.42 -12.73 -3.83
N ILE A 309 -18.02 -13.72 -4.50
CA ILE A 309 -19.45 -14.02 -4.34
C ILE A 309 -19.78 -14.39 -2.89
N GLY A 310 -18.90 -15.16 -2.24
CA GLY A 310 -19.07 -15.58 -0.84
C GLY A 310 -18.41 -14.63 0.17
N PHE A 311 -17.33 -13.97 -0.23
CA PHE A 311 -16.55 -13.07 0.62
C PHE A 311 -16.29 -11.72 -0.09
N PRO A 312 -17.31 -10.86 -0.24
CA PRO A 312 -17.17 -9.58 -0.95
C PRO A 312 -16.18 -8.61 -0.28
N GLU A 313 -15.79 -8.87 0.96
CA GLU A 313 -14.81 -8.11 1.74
C GLU A 313 -13.39 -8.21 1.16
N ILE A 314 -13.12 -9.22 0.32
CA ILE A 314 -11.81 -9.38 -0.31
C ILE A 314 -11.60 -8.42 -1.48
N LEU A 315 -12.64 -7.76 -1.97
CA LEU A 315 -12.57 -6.85 -3.11
C LEU A 315 -11.76 -5.58 -2.77
N GLY A 316 -11.16 -4.99 -3.80
CA GLY A 316 -10.44 -3.71 -3.72
C GLY A 316 -9.30 -3.69 -2.70
N THR A 317 -9.07 -2.53 -2.09
CA THR A 317 -8.00 -2.34 -1.10
C THR A 317 -8.33 -3.03 0.23
N GLY A 318 -9.58 -2.88 0.70
CA GLY A 318 -10.02 -3.39 2.01
C GLY A 318 -9.80 -2.42 3.18
N TYR A 319 -9.45 -1.15 2.93
CA TYR A 319 -9.18 -0.18 3.98
C TYR A 319 -10.41 0.14 4.88
N GLY A 320 -11.63 0.15 4.34
CA GLY A 320 -12.81 0.34 5.19
C GLY A 320 -13.12 -0.86 6.08
N TRP A 321 -12.84 -2.09 5.63
CA TRP A 321 -12.94 -3.28 6.47
C TRP A 321 -11.88 -3.26 7.59
N LEU A 322 -10.66 -2.80 7.28
CA LEU A 322 -9.64 -2.52 8.28
C LEU A 322 -10.11 -1.46 9.29
N GLN A 323 -10.73 -0.38 8.84
CA GLN A 323 -11.28 0.67 9.70
C GLN A 323 -12.36 0.12 10.65
N LEU A 324 -13.31 -0.68 10.15
CA LEU A 324 -14.34 -1.33 10.98
C LEU A 324 -13.73 -2.27 12.03
N ALA A 325 -12.73 -3.05 11.63
CA ALA A 325 -12.01 -3.94 12.53
C ALA A 325 -11.20 -3.16 13.60
N ALA A 326 -10.58 -2.04 13.22
CA ALA A 326 -9.82 -1.19 14.13
C ALA A 326 -10.70 -0.53 15.20
N LEU A 327 -11.95 -0.18 14.85
CA LEU A 327 -12.93 0.37 15.81
C LEU A 327 -13.62 -0.70 16.67
N GLY A 328 -13.29 -1.99 16.49
CA GLY A 328 -13.89 -3.07 17.26
C GLY A 328 -15.38 -3.27 16.98
N ASN A 329 -15.86 -2.95 15.77
CA ASN A 329 -17.26 -3.13 15.38
C ASN A 329 -17.58 -4.60 15.06
N HIS A 330 -17.49 -5.45 16.09
CA HIS A 330 -17.67 -6.90 15.99
C HIS A 330 -19.13 -7.32 15.74
N GLN A 331 -20.09 -6.39 15.83
CA GLN A 331 -21.47 -6.65 15.43
C GLN A 331 -21.58 -6.76 13.92
N ILE A 332 -20.91 -5.88 13.19
CA ILE A 332 -20.90 -5.86 11.73
C ILE A 332 -19.84 -6.83 11.18
N PHE A 333 -18.69 -6.92 11.84
CA PHE A 333 -17.58 -7.74 11.40
C PHE A 333 -17.09 -8.69 12.52
N PRO A 334 -17.86 -9.75 12.83
CA PRO A 334 -17.55 -10.72 13.88
C PRO A 334 -16.41 -11.68 13.50
N LEU A 335 -15.81 -12.33 14.50
CA LEU A 335 -14.68 -13.25 14.35
C LEU A 335 -14.88 -14.33 13.27
N TRP A 336 -16.08 -14.89 13.17
CA TRP A 336 -16.40 -15.96 12.23
C TRP A 336 -16.41 -15.50 10.76
N ILE A 337 -16.52 -14.18 10.50
CA ILE A 337 -16.31 -13.59 9.17
C ILE A 337 -14.85 -13.17 9.00
N MET A 338 -14.25 -12.54 10.03
CA MET A 338 -12.88 -12.02 9.97
C MET A 338 -11.85 -13.09 9.59
N PHE A 339 -11.89 -14.28 10.21
CA PHE A 339 -10.93 -15.34 9.93
C PHE A 339 -10.98 -15.83 8.48
N PRO A 340 -12.16 -16.21 7.92
CA PRO A 340 -12.29 -16.49 6.50
C PRO A 340 -11.83 -15.34 5.61
N VAL A 341 -12.23 -14.09 5.90
CA VAL A 341 -11.85 -12.93 5.08
C VAL A 341 -10.34 -12.73 5.06
N ILE A 342 -9.63 -12.92 6.17
CA ILE A 342 -8.15 -12.85 6.21
C ILE A 342 -7.54 -13.88 5.25
N VAL A 343 -7.96 -15.15 5.34
CA VAL A 343 -7.45 -16.22 4.48
C VAL A 343 -7.77 -15.93 3.00
N MET A 344 -9.00 -15.48 2.73
CA MET A 344 -9.48 -15.18 1.40
C MET A 344 -8.83 -13.92 0.81
N LYS A 345 -8.47 -12.92 1.62
CA LYS A 345 -7.74 -11.73 1.19
C LYS A 345 -6.29 -12.06 0.84
N ILE A 346 -5.64 -12.92 1.64
CA ILE A 346 -4.31 -13.47 1.33
C ILE A 346 -4.36 -14.21 -0.02
N PHE A 347 -5.34 -15.10 -0.19
CA PHE A 347 -5.54 -15.84 -1.43
C PHE A 347 -5.80 -14.91 -2.63
N ALA A 348 -6.77 -14.00 -2.52
CA ALA A 348 -7.17 -13.10 -3.61
C ALA A 348 -6.03 -12.18 -4.04
N THR A 349 -5.28 -11.63 -3.08
CA THR A 349 -4.10 -10.80 -3.37
C THR A 349 -2.99 -11.61 -4.03
N SER A 350 -2.76 -12.85 -3.56
CA SER A 350 -1.76 -13.76 -4.17
C SER A 350 -2.13 -14.10 -5.61
N VAL A 351 -3.40 -14.41 -5.88
CA VAL A 351 -3.91 -14.68 -7.23
C VAL A 351 -3.82 -13.43 -8.11
N SER A 352 -4.20 -12.25 -7.60
CA SER A 352 -4.16 -10.99 -8.36
C SER A 352 -2.74 -10.68 -8.81
N ASN A 353 -1.79 -10.74 -7.89
CA ASN A 353 -0.38 -10.48 -8.18
C ASN A 353 0.21 -11.55 -9.12
N ALA A 354 0.00 -12.83 -8.84
CA ALA A 354 0.54 -13.93 -9.65
C ALA A 354 -0.04 -13.97 -11.07
N SER A 355 -1.30 -13.59 -11.24
CA SER A 355 -1.96 -13.49 -12.54
C SER A 355 -1.51 -12.28 -13.38
N ARG A 356 -0.62 -11.45 -12.84
CA ARG A 356 -0.10 -10.23 -13.48
C ARG A 356 -1.14 -9.14 -13.67
N ASN A 357 -2.18 -9.12 -12.83
CA ASN A 357 -2.98 -7.90 -12.68
C ASN A 357 -2.08 -6.80 -12.09
N SER A 358 -2.25 -5.56 -12.54
CA SER A 358 -1.41 -4.42 -12.12
C SER A 358 -1.76 -3.93 -10.71
N THR A 359 -1.73 -4.83 -9.73
CA THR A 359 -2.04 -4.57 -8.32
C THR A 359 -0.80 -4.77 -7.44
N GLY A 360 -0.57 -3.83 -6.54
CA GLY A 360 0.50 -3.88 -5.56
C GLY A 360 0.19 -4.72 -4.33
N LEU A 361 1.23 -5.00 -3.54
CA LEU A 361 1.17 -5.85 -2.35
C LEU A 361 1.19 -5.08 -1.02
N LEU A 362 1.61 -3.81 -1.03
CA LEU A 362 1.74 -2.98 0.17
C LEU A 362 0.39 -2.71 0.84
N GLY A 363 -0.63 -2.23 0.11
CA GLY A 363 -1.94 -1.97 0.70
C GLY A 363 -2.59 -3.20 1.36
N PRO A 364 -2.66 -4.36 0.68
CA PRO A 364 -3.16 -5.58 1.26
C PRO A 364 -2.39 -6.06 2.48
N SER A 365 -1.07 -5.87 2.56
CA SER A 365 -0.30 -6.28 3.75
C SER A 365 -0.70 -5.47 4.98
N LEU A 366 -0.96 -4.16 4.83
CA LEU A 366 -1.50 -3.33 5.92
C LEU A 366 -2.88 -3.83 6.38
N VAL A 367 -3.77 -4.12 5.43
CA VAL A 367 -5.13 -4.63 5.72
C VAL A 367 -5.09 -5.99 6.39
N ILE A 368 -4.37 -6.95 5.81
CA ILE A 368 -4.25 -8.31 6.36
C ILE A 368 -3.64 -8.26 7.76
N GLY A 369 -2.57 -7.48 7.96
CA GLY A 369 -1.93 -7.31 9.27
C GLY A 369 -2.88 -6.77 10.33
N GLY A 370 -3.60 -5.69 10.03
CA GLY A 370 -4.56 -5.13 10.96
C GLY A 370 -5.76 -6.05 11.23
N LEU A 371 -6.29 -6.74 10.21
CA LEU A 371 -7.38 -7.71 10.38
C LEU A 371 -6.97 -8.89 11.26
N VAL A 372 -5.75 -9.42 11.06
CA VAL A 372 -5.19 -10.47 11.93
C VAL A 372 -5.06 -9.97 13.36
N GLY A 373 -4.54 -8.75 13.55
CA GLY A 373 -4.42 -8.12 14.87
C GLY A 373 -5.75 -8.00 15.60
N SER A 374 -6.74 -7.43 14.92
CA SER A 374 -8.11 -7.27 15.43
C SER A 374 -8.77 -8.63 15.72
N ALA A 375 -8.63 -9.62 14.84
CA ALA A 375 -9.19 -10.95 15.07
C ALA A 375 -8.53 -11.67 16.26
N LEU A 376 -7.20 -11.59 16.39
CA LEU A 376 -6.47 -12.23 17.49
C LEU A 376 -6.81 -11.63 18.84
N ILE A 377 -6.84 -10.29 18.95
CA ILE A 377 -7.15 -9.65 20.23
C ILE A 377 -8.60 -9.90 20.66
N THR A 378 -9.55 -9.86 19.72
CA THR A 378 -10.95 -10.18 20.00
C THR A 378 -11.12 -11.65 20.39
N LEU A 379 -10.36 -12.56 19.78
CA LEU A 379 -10.32 -13.96 20.21
C LEU A 379 -9.77 -14.08 21.64
N PHE A 380 -8.66 -13.42 21.97
CA PHE A 380 -8.10 -13.43 23.33
C PHE A 380 -9.07 -12.85 24.37
N HIS A 381 -9.76 -11.76 24.05
CA HIS A 381 -10.79 -11.19 24.91
C HIS A 381 -11.93 -12.18 25.19
N SER A 382 -12.33 -13.00 24.20
CA SER A 382 -13.35 -14.03 24.42
C SER A 382 -12.96 -15.12 25.43
N PHE A 383 -11.65 -15.31 25.66
CA PHE A 383 -11.10 -16.21 26.68
C PHE A 383 -10.66 -15.48 27.97
N GLY A 384 -10.90 -14.16 28.08
CA GLY A 384 -10.45 -13.35 29.22
C GLY A 384 -8.95 -13.06 29.24
N ILE A 385 -8.25 -13.25 28.13
CA ILE A 385 -6.80 -13.02 27.98
C ILE A 385 -6.57 -11.61 27.43
N PHE A 386 -5.57 -10.89 27.94
CA PHE A 386 -5.16 -9.55 27.48
C PHE A 386 -6.25 -8.46 27.51
N MET A 387 -7.24 -8.58 28.41
CA MET A 387 -8.35 -7.61 28.59
C MET A 387 -7.92 -6.15 28.86
N PHE A 388 -6.64 -5.92 29.16
CA PHE A 388 -6.04 -4.60 29.38
C PHE A 388 -5.55 -3.93 28.08
N ILE A 389 -5.67 -4.59 26.93
CA ILE A 389 -5.33 -4.08 25.61
C ILE A 389 -6.61 -3.77 24.86
N ASP A 390 -6.69 -2.58 24.27
CA ASP A 390 -7.79 -2.25 23.37
C ASP A 390 -7.55 -2.82 21.96
N THR A 391 -8.65 -3.16 21.27
CA THR A 391 -8.62 -3.74 19.92
C THR A 391 -7.91 -2.82 18.92
N THR A 392 -8.04 -1.50 19.09
CA THR A 392 -7.50 -0.50 18.17
C THR A 392 -5.96 -0.46 18.21
N SER A 393 -5.36 -0.43 19.40
CA SER A 393 -3.91 -0.44 19.61
C SER A 393 -3.29 -1.75 19.15
N ALA A 394 -3.94 -2.89 19.45
CA ALA A 394 -3.52 -4.18 18.91
C ALA A 394 -3.56 -4.17 17.38
N THR A 395 -4.63 -3.67 16.77
CA THR A 395 -4.76 -3.55 15.30
C THR A 395 -3.65 -2.69 14.71
N LEU A 396 -3.39 -1.51 15.27
CA LEU A 396 -2.33 -0.60 14.80
C LEU A 396 -0.94 -1.23 14.85
N ILE A 397 -0.57 -1.85 15.97
CA ILE A 397 0.73 -2.51 16.12
C ILE A 397 0.86 -3.67 15.12
N SER A 398 -0.25 -4.37 14.88
CA SER A 398 -0.31 -5.51 13.97
C SER A 398 -0.12 -5.12 12.51
N ILE A 399 -0.63 -3.97 12.09
CA ILE A 399 -0.39 -3.41 10.75
C ILE A 399 1.12 -3.31 10.50
N PHE A 400 1.86 -2.66 11.40
CA PHE A 400 3.31 -2.47 11.24
C PHE A 400 4.12 -3.76 11.42
N ALA A 401 3.74 -4.62 12.37
CA ALA A 401 4.41 -5.89 12.59
C ALA A 401 4.29 -6.81 11.37
N PHE A 402 3.10 -6.89 10.76
CA PHE A 402 2.89 -7.66 9.55
C PHE A 402 3.62 -7.06 8.35
N PHE A 403 3.54 -5.73 8.19
CA PHE A 403 4.22 -5.00 7.14
C PHE A 403 5.71 -5.35 7.12
N ASN A 404 6.40 -5.15 8.25
CA ASN A 404 7.83 -5.44 8.42
C ASN A 404 8.18 -6.93 8.23
N ALA A 405 7.26 -7.86 8.51
CA ALA A 405 7.50 -9.29 8.29
C ALA A 405 7.29 -9.71 6.81
N SER A 406 6.57 -8.90 6.04
CA SER A 406 6.14 -9.22 4.67
C SER A 406 6.93 -8.50 3.57
N THR A 407 7.59 -7.39 3.91
CA THR A 407 8.49 -6.61 3.04
C THR A 407 9.94 -6.93 3.35
#